data_AF-A0AA88W3K2-F1
#
_entry.id   AF-A0AA88W3K2-F1
#
_cell.length_a   1.000
_cell.length_b   1.000
_cell.length_c   1.000
_cell.angle_alpha   90.00
_cell.angle_beta   90.00
_cell.angle_gamma   90.00
#
_symmetry.space_group_name_H-M   'P 1'
#
loop_
_entity.id
_entity.type
_entity.pdbx_description
1 polymer ?
#
loop_
_entity_poly.entity_id
_entity_poly.type
_entity_poly.pdbx_seq_one_letter_code
_entity_poly.pdbx_strand_id
1 'polypeptide(L)'
;MAGAFIQPAEVLLSKRVQEMVINGEEPPAPYICREGDATEEDNGSVAIGHGIPSSFLDEIRQVTKEFFGQPMEEKKKYAKTVTEFQFQGYGADPVPEEGQPLDWSDRLFLDVYPEDKQRLKFWPEKPESFRDILKEYTEKMKMVTKLTSKAMAKSLNLEENCFLDQFGEQAPLQATIHNVRGLISF
;
A
#
# COMPACT_ATOMS: atom_id res chain seq x y z
N MET A 1 -2.63 -19.29 -24.99
CA MET A 1 -1.84 -18.05 -25.01
C MET A 1 -2.77 -16.89 -25.30
N ALA A 2 -3.46 -16.37 -24.28
CA ALA A 2 -4.29 -15.17 -24.41
C ALA A 2 -3.50 -14.04 -23.77
N GLY A 3 -2.94 -13.16 -24.62
CA GLY A 3 -2.27 -11.95 -24.16
C GLY A 3 -3.31 -11.01 -23.53
N ALA A 4 -3.09 -10.62 -22.28
CA ALA A 4 -3.89 -9.59 -21.64
C ALA A 4 -3.73 -8.29 -22.43
N PHE A 5 -4.82 -7.86 -23.08
CA PHE A 5 -4.90 -6.59 -23.79
C PHE A 5 -5.03 -5.48 -22.74
N ILE A 6 -3.93 -4.80 -22.42
CA ILE A 6 -3.95 -3.64 -21.52
C ILE A 6 -4.46 -2.46 -22.35
N GLN A 7 -5.67 -1.98 -22.06
CA GLN A 7 -6.22 -0.79 -22.73
C GLN A 7 -5.49 0.50 -22.29
N PRO A 8 -5.40 1.53 -23.16
CA PRO A 8 -4.74 2.79 -22.84
C PRO A 8 -5.37 3.49 -21.63
N ALA A 9 -4.52 4.09 -20.79
CA ALA A 9 -4.79 4.70 -19.48
C ALA A 9 -5.76 5.90 -19.43
N GLU A 10 -6.65 6.08 -20.42
CA GLU A 10 -7.66 7.17 -20.45
C GLU A 10 -8.74 7.04 -19.37
N VAL A 11 -8.82 5.87 -18.71
CA VAL A 11 -9.97 5.46 -17.90
C VAL A 11 -9.75 5.64 -16.39
N LEU A 12 -8.52 5.96 -15.97
CA LEU A 12 -8.20 5.83 -14.55
C LEU A 12 -8.80 6.94 -13.66
N LEU A 13 -9.08 8.14 -14.19
CA LEU A 13 -9.46 9.31 -13.39
C LEU A 13 -10.49 10.25 -14.06
N SER A 14 -11.07 9.87 -15.19
CA SER A 14 -11.93 10.80 -15.94
C SER A 14 -13.28 11.01 -15.24
N LYS A 15 -13.82 12.23 -15.33
CA LYS A 15 -15.18 12.57 -14.89
C LYS A 15 -16.22 11.58 -15.44
N ARG A 16 -16.02 11.12 -16.68
CA ARG A 16 -16.84 10.11 -17.35
C ARG A 16 -16.89 8.79 -16.58
N VAL A 17 -15.77 8.34 -16.00
CA VAL A 17 -15.72 7.10 -15.22
C VAL A 17 -16.46 7.24 -13.89
N GLN A 18 -16.35 8.40 -13.26
CA GLN A 18 -17.16 8.71 -12.06
C GLN A 18 -18.65 8.75 -12.39
N GLU A 19 -19.04 9.36 -13.52
CA GLU A 19 -20.43 9.39 -14.00
C GLU A 19 -20.95 7.99 -14.33
N MET A 20 -20.14 7.13 -14.96
CA MET A 20 -20.50 5.72 -15.23
C MET A 20 -20.82 4.98 -13.93
N VAL A 21 -19.95 5.08 -12.91
CA VAL A 21 -20.17 4.45 -11.60
C VAL A 21 -21.44 4.97 -10.92
N ILE A 22 -21.67 6.30 -10.93
CA ILE A 22 -22.88 6.92 -10.37
C ILE A 22 -24.15 6.40 -11.07
N ASN A 23 -24.06 6.14 -12.38
CA ASN A 23 -25.17 5.62 -13.19
C ASN A 23 -25.31 4.08 -13.11
N GLY A 24 -24.51 3.39 -12.31
CA GLY A 24 -24.54 1.93 -12.16
C GLY A 24 -23.90 1.17 -13.33
N GLU A 25 -23.10 1.84 -14.16
CA GLU A 25 -22.32 1.23 -15.24
C GLU A 25 -20.94 0.80 -14.75
N GLU A 26 -20.39 -0.28 -15.33
CA GLU A 26 -19.05 -0.78 -15.00
C GLU A 26 -17.99 -0.19 -15.96
N PRO A 27 -17.07 0.67 -15.47
CA PRO A 27 -16.06 1.29 -16.32
C PRO A 27 -14.90 0.31 -16.65
N PRO A 28 -14.16 0.54 -17.75
CA PRO A 28 -13.04 -0.32 -18.11
C PRO A 28 -11.95 -0.33 -17.03
N ALA A 29 -11.49 -1.53 -16.66
CA ALA A 29 -10.37 -1.69 -15.72
C ALA A 29 -9.02 -1.29 -16.36
N PRO A 30 -8.09 -0.69 -15.60
CA PRO A 30 -8.22 -0.22 -14.22
C PRO A 30 -8.88 1.17 -14.12
N TYR A 31 -9.59 1.45 -13.02
CA TYR A 31 -10.20 2.76 -12.74
C TYR A 31 -10.15 3.13 -11.24
N ILE A 32 -10.21 4.42 -10.92
CA ILE A 32 -10.25 4.91 -9.53
C ILE A 32 -11.65 5.47 -9.24
N CYS A 33 -12.27 4.98 -8.16
CA CYS A 33 -13.54 5.48 -7.65
C CYS A 33 -13.36 6.13 -6.27
N ARG A 34 -14.21 7.12 -5.97
CA ARG A 34 -14.40 7.59 -4.59
C ARG A 34 -15.35 6.63 -3.88
N GLU A 35 -15.02 6.24 -2.66
CA GLU A 35 -15.94 5.47 -1.84
C GLU A 35 -17.18 6.33 -1.50
N GLY A 36 -18.36 5.74 -1.57
CA GLY A 36 -19.64 6.43 -1.49
C GLY A 36 -20.08 6.72 -0.05
N ASP A 37 -20.45 7.98 0.19
CA ASP A 37 -21.21 8.54 1.32
C ASP A 37 -20.46 8.72 2.66
N ALA A 38 -19.60 9.75 2.73
CA ALA A 38 -19.32 10.49 3.97
C ALA A 38 -18.66 11.84 3.64
N THR A 39 -18.89 12.81 4.51
CA THR A 39 -18.59 14.25 4.44
C THR A 39 -17.18 14.62 3.93
N GLU A 40 -17.09 15.83 3.35
CA GLU A 40 -15.99 16.42 2.55
C GLU A 40 -14.53 16.37 3.09
N GLU A 41 -14.22 15.67 4.18
CA GLU A 41 -12.90 15.79 4.83
C GLU A 41 -11.99 14.56 4.82
N ASP A 42 -12.41 13.32 4.51
CA ASP A 42 -11.44 12.23 4.33
C ASP A 42 -11.99 10.99 3.60
N ASN A 43 -12.22 11.08 2.28
CA ASN A 43 -12.53 9.89 1.48
C ASN A 43 -11.32 9.46 0.64
N GLY A 44 -10.72 8.34 1.03
CA GLY A 44 -9.71 7.65 0.24
C GLY A 44 -10.25 7.28 -1.15
N SER A 45 -9.37 7.32 -2.16
CA SER A 45 -9.71 6.87 -3.52
C SER A 45 -9.28 5.42 -3.70
N VAL A 46 -10.18 4.56 -4.19
CA VAL A 46 -9.92 3.12 -4.36
C VAL A 46 -9.64 2.83 -5.83
N ALA A 47 -8.53 2.13 -6.11
CA ALA A 47 -8.24 1.60 -7.44
C ALA A 47 -8.93 0.24 -7.61
N ILE A 48 -9.69 0.07 -8.69
CA ILE A 48 -10.35 -1.18 -9.08
C ILE A 48 -9.75 -1.67 -10.40
N GLY A 49 -9.67 -2.99 -10.55
CA GLY A 49 -9.14 -3.58 -11.79
C GLY A 49 -7.65 -3.34 -12.02
N HIS A 50 -6.91 -3.00 -10.96
CA HIS A 50 -5.45 -2.71 -10.96
C HIS A 50 -4.55 -3.89 -11.39
N GLY A 51 -5.13 -5.04 -11.76
CA GLY A 51 -4.40 -6.19 -12.32
C GLY A 51 -3.69 -7.07 -11.31
N ILE A 52 -3.79 -6.78 -10.00
CA ILE A 52 -3.29 -7.68 -8.96
C ILE A 52 -4.39 -8.69 -8.63
N PRO A 53 -4.15 -10.01 -8.76
CA PRO A 53 -5.16 -11.02 -8.43
C PRO A 53 -5.64 -10.90 -6.99
N SER A 54 -6.95 -11.01 -6.76
CA SER A 54 -7.51 -11.00 -5.41
C SER A 54 -6.94 -12.10 -4.53
N SER A 55 -6.67 -13.28 -5.10
CA SER A 55 -6.01 -14.39 -4.39
C SER A 55 -4.64 -14.00 -3.84
N PHE A 56 -3.86 -13.23 -4.60
CA PHE A 56 -2.56 -12.74 -4.15
C PHE A 56 -2.70 -11.65 -3.08
N LEU A 57 -3.72 -10.79 -3.17
CA LEU A 57 -4.05 -9.85 -2.08
C LEU A 57 -4.45 -10.58 -0.80
N ASP A 58 -5.08 -11.75 -0.90
CA ASP A 58 -5.40 -12.57 0.26
C ASP A 58 -4.16 -13.25 0.84
N GLU A 59 -3.19 -13.65 0.02
CA GLU A 59 -1.89 -14.17 0.48
C GLU A 59 -1.11 -13.12 1.28
N ILE A 60 -0.98 -11.88 0.80
CA ILE A 60 -0.29 -10.81 1.55
C ILE A 60 -1.01 -10.50 2.87
N ARG A 61 -2.35 -10.51 2.88
CA ARG A 61 -3.16 -10.37 4.10
C ARG A 61 -2.92 -11.53 5.06
N GLN A 62 -2.82 -12.75 4.55
CA GLN A 62 -2.63 -13.96 5.34
C GLN A 62 -1.26 -13.96 6.02
N VAL A 63 -0.17 -13.75 5.27
CA VAL A 63 1.18 -13.72 5.87
C VAL A 63 1.37 -12.59 6.86
N THR A 64 0.71 -11.46 6.62
CA THR A 64 0.62 -10.35 7.58
C THR A 64 -0.05 -10.78 8.87
N LYS A 65 -1.24 -11.40 8.78
CA LYS A 65 -1.97 -11.89 9.96
C LYS A 65 -1.15 -12.91 10.75
N GLU A 66 -0.48 -13.82 10.06
CA GLU A 66 0.41 -14.82 10.67
C GLU A 66 1.59 -14.16 11.38
N PHE A 67 2.20 -13.13 10.78
CA PHE A 67 3.23 -12.34 11.44
C PHE A 67 2.73 -11.71 12.75
N PHE A 68 1.60 -10.99 12.72
CA PHE A 68 1.07 -10.33 13.92
C PHE A 68 0.51 -11.31 14.95
N GLY A 69 0.09 -12.52 14.53
CA GLY A 69 -0.36 -13.61 15.41
C GLY A 69 0.77 -14.35 16.14
N GLN A 70 2.04 -14.10 15.80
CA GLN A 70 3.17 -14.70 16.51
C GLN A 70 3.30 -14.18 17.95
N PRO A 71 3.98 -14.95 18.84
CA PRO A 71 4.34 -14.49 20.17
C PRO A 71 5.11 -13.16 20.13
N MET A 72 4.98 -12.38 21.20
CA MET A 72 5.61 -11.06 21.29
C MET A 72 7.13 -11.13 21.15
N GLU A 73 7.74 -12.21 21.64
CA GLU A 73 9.18 -12.50 21.58
C GLU A 73 9.65 -12.62 20.13
N GLU A 74 8.89 -13.30 19.26
CA GLU A 74 9.22 -13.44 17.85
C GLU A 74 9.06 -12.10 17.12
N LYS A 75 8.00 -11.33 17.41
CA LYS A 75 7.77 -10.01 16.79
C LYS A 75 8.82 -8.97 17.20
N LYS A 76 9.24 -8.99 18.47
CA LYS A 76 10.26 -8.07 19.01
C LYS A 76 11.66 -8.26 18.41
N LYS A 77 11.94 -9.38 17.72
CA LYS A 77 13.18 -9.56 16.96
C LYS A 77 13.36 -8.48 15.88
N TYR A 78 12.26 -7.93 15.39
CA TYR A 78 12.22 -6.91 14.35
C TYR A 78 11.95 -5.51 14.92
N ALA A 79 12.04 -5.32 16.25
CA ALA A 79 11.66 -4.08 16.89
C ALA A 79 12.52 -2.89 16.45
N LYS A 80 11.92 -1.70 16.42
CA LYS A 80 12.65 -0.44 16.19
C LYS A 80 13.61 -0.21 17.36
N THR A 81 14.87 0.11 17.07
CA THR A 81 15.85 0.49 18.09
C THR A 81 15.79 1.98 18.37
N VAL A 82 15.57 2.37 19.63
CA VAL A 82 15.44 3.76 20.11
C VAL A 82 16.69 4.62 19.80
N THR A 83 17.85 3.99 19.63
CA THR A 83 19.15 4.66 19.43
C THR A 83 19.39 5.12 18.00
N GLU A 84 18.64 4.60 17.05
CA GLU A 84 18.77 4.99 15.67
C GLU A 84 17.53 5.85 15.34
N PHE A 85 17.68 7.03 14.76
CA PHE A 85 16.57 7.87 14.26
C PHE A 85 15.84 7.18 13.08
N GLN A 86 15.42 5.93 13.29
CA GLN A 86 15.01 4.97 12.29
C GLN A 86 13.57 4.55 12.59
N PHE A 87 12.71 4.79 11.61
CA PHE A 87 11.30 4.47 11.72
C PHE A 87 10.97 3.03 11.26
N GLN A 88 11.98 2.26 10.79
CA GLN A 88 11.82 0.86 10.35
C GLN A 88 11.75 -0.14 11.50
N GLY A 89 10.99 -1.20 11.27
CA GLY A 89 10.77 -2.31 12.19
C GLY A 89 9.36 -2.38 12.78
N TYR A 90 9.17 -3.35 13.65
CA TYR A 90 7.96 -3.60 14.42
C TYR A 90 7.89 -2.68 15.64
N GLY A 91 6.71 -2.14 15.94
CA GLY A 91 6.44 -1.43 17.19
C GLY A 91 5.21 -0.54 17.10
N ALA A 92 4.78 -0.03 18.24
CA ALA A 92 3.76 1.01 18.30
C ALA A 92 4.34 2.36 17.86
N ASP A 93 3.44 3.32 17.62
CA ASP A 93 3.82 4.70 17.37
C ASP A 93 4.40 5.33 18.65
N PRO A 94 5.32 6.31 18.51
CA PRO A 94 5.80 7.06 19.66
C PRO A 94 4.62 7.60 20.46
N VAL A 95 4.75 7.64 21.80
CA VAL A 95 3.76 8.29 22.65
C VAL A 95 3.62 9.74 22.16
N PRO A 96 2.44 10.16 21.71
CA PRO A 96 2.27 11.51 21.21
C PRO A 96 2.34 12.51 22.38
N GLU A 97 2.50 13.80 22.10
CA GLU A 97 2.60 14.85 23.13
C GLU A 97 1.43 14.77 24.14
N GLU A 98 1.65 15.26 25.38
CA GLU A 98 0.63 15.22 26.44
C GLU A 98 -0.73 15.71 25.93
N GLY A 99 -1.73 14.82 25.95
CA GLY A 99 -3.10 15.10 25.51
C GLY A 99 -3.50 14.48 24.16
N GLN A 100 -2.58 13.87 23.42
CA GLN A 100 -2.90 13.14 22.19
C GLN A 100 -3.27 11.67 22.46
N PRO A 101 -4.30 11.11 21.79
CA PRO A 101 -4.68 9.72 21.96
C PRO A 101 -3.57 8.79 21.43
N LEU A 102 -3.20 7.78 22.22
CA LEU A 102 -2.33 6.70 21.74
C LEU A 102 -3.08 5.88 20.68
N ASP A 103 -2.43 5.67 19.53
CA ASP A 103 -2.94 4.71 18.56
C ASP A 103 -2.82 3.29 19.15
N TRP A 104 -3.94 2.58 19.23
CA TRP A 104 -3.99 1.19 19.70
C TRP A 104 -3.54 0.19 18.62
N SER A 105 -2.66 0.62 17.71
CA SER A 105 -2.12 -0.21 16.64
C SER A 105 -0.63 -0.51 16.84
N ASP A 106 -0.26 -1.77 16.57
CA ASP A 106 1.14 -2.10 16.30
C ASP A 106 1.38 -1.91 14.81
N ARG A 107 2.54 -1.38 14.42
CA ARG A 107 2.93 -1.27 13.01
C ARG A 107 4.22 -2.02 12.70
N LEU A 108 4.29 -2.56 11.49
CA LEU A 108 5.52 -2.97 10.84
C LEU A 108 5.81 -2.00 9.70
N PHE A 109 6.92 -1.28 9.78
CA PHE A 109 7.34 -0.30 8.76
C PHE A 109 8.64 -0.75 8.10
N LEU A 110 8.65 -0.86 6.77
CA LEU A 110 9.79 -1.39 6.02
C LEU A 110 10.07 -0.52 4.80
N ASP A 111 11.36 -0.25 4.55
CA ASP A 111 11.78 0.23 3.23
C ASP A 111 11.85 -0.98 2.30
N VAL A 112 11.04 -0.98 1.23
CA VAL A 112 10.90 -2.12 0.31
C VAL A 112 11.53 -1.88 -1.06
N TYR A 113 11.80 -0.63 -1.42
CA TYR A 113 12.53 -0.29 -2.63
C TYR A 113 13.31 1.02 -2.41
N PRO A 114 14.52 1.17 -2.98
CA PRO A 114 15.28 0.19 -3.77
C PRO A 114 15.93 -0.93 -2.94
N GLU A 115 16.29 -2.04 -3.59
CA GLU A 115 16.76 -3.27 -2.94
C GLU A 115 18.04 -3.07 -2.12
N ASP A 116 18.93 -2.21 -2.57
CA ASP A 116 20.19 -1.86 -1.90
C ASP A 116 19.98 -1.07 -0.60
N LYS A 117 18.82 -0.43 -0.43
CA LYS A 117 18.43 0.29 0.78
C LYS A 117 17.61 -0.56 1.75
N GLN A 118 17.22 -1.78 1.35
CA GLN A 118 16.47 -2.68 2.21
C GLN A 118 17.31 -3.13 3.41
N ARG A 119 16.71 -3.03 4.60
CA ARG A 119 17.35 -3.46 5.84
C ARG A 119 16.77 -4.79 6.29
N LEU A 120 17.30 -5.88 5.74
CA LEU A 120 16.79 -7.23 5.96
C LEU A 120 16.71 -7.64 7.44
N LYS A 121 17.46 -6.99 8.34
CA LYS A 121 17.34 -7.16 9.80
C LYS A 121 15.93 -6.90 10.34
N PHE A 122 15.15 -6.04 9.69
CA PHE A 122 13.77 -5.70 10.07
C PHE A 122 12.72 -6.53 9.34
N TRP A 123 13.11 -7.29 8.31
CA TRP A 123 12.19 -8.06 7.50
C TRP A 123 11.84 -9.37 8.20
N PRO A 124 10.54 -9.66 8.44
CA PRO A 124 10.13 -10.91 9.06
C PRO A 124 10.68 -12.13 8.31
N GLU A 125 11.13 -13.13 9.07
CA GLU A 125 11.53 -14.45 8.54
C GLU A 125 10.39 -15.47 8.67
N LYS A 126 9.39 -15.13 9.50
CA LYS A 126 8.19 -15.93 9.72
C LYS A 126 6.95 -15.09 9.43
N PRO A 127 5.95 -15.65 8.72
CA PRO A 127 6.01 -16.95 8.04
C PRO A 127 7.10 -16.99 6.94
N GLU A 128 7.57 -18.18 6.58
CA GLU A 128 8.72 -18.35 5.66
C GLU A 128 8.50 -17.67 4.30
N SER A 129 7.24 -17.59 3.86
CA SER A 129 6.82 -16.94 2.62
C SER A 129 6.70 -15.41 2.71
N PHE A 130 6.82 -14.80 3.90
CA PHE A 130 6.54 -13.37 4.10
C PHE A 130 7.39 -12.48 3.20
N ARG A 131 8.71 -12.72 3.16
CA ARG A 131 9.64 -11.88 2.40
C ARG A 131 9.38 -11.96 0.89
N ASP A 132 9.10 -13.16 0.40
CA ASP A 132 8.92 -13.39 -1.03
C ASP A 132 7.59 -12.80 -1.51
N ILE A 133 6.51 -12.99 -0.73
CA ILE A 133 5.21 -12.37 -1.01
C ILE A 133 5.31 -10.84 -0.93
N LEU A 134 6.03 -10.27 0.04
CA LEU A 134 6.21 -8.82 0.16
C LEU A 134 7.02 -8.25 -1.02
N LYS A 135 8.05 -8.95 -1.49
CA LYS A 135 8.82 -8.55 -2.69
C LYS A 135 7.95 -8.56 -3.93
N GLU A 136 7.19 -9.63 -4.14
CA GLU A 136 6.27 -9.71 -5.28
C GLU A 136 5.19 -8.61 -5.20
N TYR A 137 4.64 -8.37 -4.01
CA TYR A 137 3.69 -7.28 -3.79
C TYR A 137 4.31 -5.92 -4.11
N THR A 138 5.56 -5.68 -3.74
CA THR A 138 6.29 -4.44 -4.04
C THR A 138 6.41 -4.22 -5.55
N GLU A 139 6.77 -5.26 -6.33
CA GLU A 139 6.85 -5.16 -7.78
C GLU A 139 5.49 -4.88 -8.43
N LYS A 140 4.43 -5.56 -7.96
CA LYS A 140 3.08 -5.28 -8.43
C LYS A 140 2.65 -3.84 -8.11
N MET A 141 2.97 -3.34 -6.91
CA MET A 141 2.66 -1.96 -6.52
C MET A 141 3.45 -0.93 -7.34
N LYS A 142 4.72 -1.19 -7.67
CA LYS A 142 5.49 -0.34 -8.61
C LYS A 142 4.79 -0.23 -9.97
N MET A 143 4.26 -1.33 -10.49
CA MET A 143 3.49 -1.34 -11.74
C MET A 143 2.20 -0.53 -11.61
N VAL A 144 1.43 -0.71 -10.53
CA VAL A 144 0.20 0.06 -10.28
C VAL A 144 0.50 1.55 -10.16
N THR A 145 1.51 1.95 -9.37
CA THR A 145 1.95 3.35 -9.26
C THR A 145 2.30 3.92 -10.62
N LYS A 146 3.08 3.18 -11.43
CA LYS A 146 3.43 3.61 -12.79
C LYS A 146 2.20 3.87 -13.66
N LEU A 147 1.26 2.94 -13.70
CA LEU A 147 0.04 3.08 -14.49
C LEU A 147 -0.82 4.27 -14.02
N THR A 148 -0.99 4.39 -12.71
CA THR A 148 -1.77 5.47 -12.08
C THR A 148 -1.15 6.84 -12.35
N SER A 149 0.17 6.99 -12.20
CA SER A 149 0.86 8.25 -12.48
C SER A 149 0.72 8.67 -13.94
N LYS A 150 0.85 7.73 -14.89
CA LYS A 150 0.66 8.02 -16.32
C LYS A 150 -0.77 8.47 -16.63
N ALA A 151 -1.75 7.84 -16.01
CA ALA A 151 -3.14 8.25 -16.12
C ALA A 151 -3.41 9.63 -15.52
N MET A 152 -2.86 9.91 -14.34
CA MET A 152 -2.94 11.23 -13.71
C MET A 152 -2.42 12.30 -14.65
N ALA A 153 -1.23 12.09 -15.22
CA ALA A 153 -0.61 13.03 -16.15
C ALA A 153 -1.52 13.29 -17.35
N LYS A 154 -2.02 12.23 -18.01
CA LYS A 154 -2.95 12.34 -19.13
C LYS A 154 -4.24 13.08 -18.76
N SER A 155 -4.83 12.79 -17.60
CA SER A 155 -6.07 13.44 -17.14
C SER A 155 -5.91 14.94 -16.93
N LEU A 156 -4.69 15.38 -16.63
CA LEU A 156 -4.32 16.78 -16.43
C LEU A 156 -3.77 17.43 -17.71
N ASN A 157 -3.79 16.72 -18.85
CA ASN A 157 -3.18 17.14 -20.11
C ASN A 157 -1.67 17.46 -19.98
N LEU A 158 -0.96 16.70 -19.15
CA LEU A 158 0.49 16.78 -18.98
C LEU A 158 1.21 15.71 -19.81
N GLU A 159 2.53 15.84 -19.95
CA GLU A 159 3.37 14.78 -20.54
C GLU A 159 3.24 13.49 -19.71
N GLU A 160 3.08 12.35 -20.39
CA GLU A 160 2.67 11.08 -19.79
C GLU A 160 3.57 10.64 -18.61
N ASN A 161 4.87 10.90 -18.66
CA ASN A 161 5.84 10.47 -17.67
C ASN A 161 6.23 11.57 -16.68
N CYS A 162 5.62 12.76 -16.74
CA CYS A 162 6.06 13.92 -15.98
C CYS A 162 6.15 13.69 -14.46
N PHE A 163 5.26 12.85 -13.90
CA PHE A 163 5.30 12.46 -12.50
C PHE A 163 6.38 11.42 -12.21
N LEU A 164 6.56 10.45 -13.12
CA LEU A 164 7.58 9.40 -12.98
C LEU A 164 8.99 9.99 -13.03
N ASP A 165 9.20 10.95 -13.94
CA ASP A 165 10.47 11.65 -14.09
C ASP A 165 10.80 12.50 -12.85
N GLN A 166 9.77 13.05 -12.19
CA GLN A 166 9.93 13.78 -10.92
C GLN A 166 10.28 12.85 -9.75
N PHE A 167 9.70 11.65 -9.69
CA PHE A 167 10.04 10.66 -8.66
C PHE A 167 11.47 10.13 -8.84
N GLY A 168 11.89 9.93 -10.09
CA GLY A 168 13.15 9.30 -10.45
C GLY A 168 13.12 7.78 -10.32
N GLU A 169 14.12 7.11 -10.91
CA GLU A 169 14.17 5.64 -10.96
C GLU A 169 14.33 4.98 -9.57
N GLN A 170 14.91 5.70 -8.61
CA GLN A 170 15.27 5.20 -7.28
C GLN A 170 14.33 5.75 -6.19
N ALA A 171 13.12 6.18 -6.58
CA ALA A 171 12.11 6.71 -5.68
C ALA A 171 11.78 5.66 -4.59
N PRO A 172 11.90 5.99 -3.30
CA PRO A 172 11.70 5.01 -2.24
C PRO A 172 10.25 4.53 -2.19
N LEU A 173 10.05 3.22 -2.05
CA LEU A 173 8.77 2.65 -1.63
C LEU A 173 8.90 2.08 -0.23
N GLN A 174 7.87 2.35 0.58
CA GLN A 174 7.78 1.92 1.96
C GLN A 174 6.49 1.13 2.14
N ALA A 175 6.58 0.03 2.88
CA ALA A 175 5.43 -0.77 3.29
C ALA A 175 5.15 -0.53 4.76
N THR A 176 3.95 -0.05 5.06
CA THR A 176 3.44 0.07 6.42
C THR A 176 2.28 -0.88 6.60
N ILE A 177 2.37 -1.74 7.59
CA ILE A 177 1.34 -2.71 7.89
C ILE A 177 0.87 -2.47 9.33
N HIS A 178 -0.40 -2.12 9.49
CA HIS A 178 -1.02 -1.85 10.77
C HIS A 178 -1.79 -3.08 11.27
N ASN A 179 -1.64 -3.36 12.55
CA ASN A 179 -2.46 -4.31 13.27
C ASN A 179 -3.17 -3.57 14.41
N VAL A 180 -4.42 -3.19 14.16
CA VAL A 180 -5.27 -2.56 15.18
C VAL A 180 -5.62 -3.61 16.22
N ARG A 181 -5.22 -3.37 17.47
CA ARG A 181 -5.64 -4.21 18.59
C ARG A 181 -7.12 -3.92 18.84
N GLY A 182 -7.96 -4.95 18.73
CA GLY A 182 -9.38 -4.81 19.03
C GLY A 182 -9.58 -4.20 20.42
N LEU A 183 -10.47 -3.20 20.49
CA LEU A 183 -10.95 -2.57 21.72
C LEU A 183 -11.24 -3.65 22.77
N ILE A 184 -10.50 -3.63 23.88
CA ILE A 184 -10.95 -4.27 25.11
C ILE A 184 -12.07 -3.36 25.62
N SER A 185 -13.31 -3.77 25.38
CA SER A 185 -14.47 -3.25 26.09
C SER A 185 -14.29 -3.54 27.58
N PHE A 186 -14.21 -2.50 28.41
CA PHE A 186 -14.45 -2.61 29.85
C PHE A 186 -15.94 -2.43 30.13
#